data_AF-A0A7V4B159-F1
#
_entry.id   AF-A0A7V4B159-F1
#
_cell.length_a   1.000
_cell.length_b   1.000
_cell.length_c   1.000
_cell.angle_alpha   90.00
_cell.angle_beta   90.00
_cell.angle_gamma   90.00
#
_symmetry.space_group_name_H-M   'P 1'
#
loop_
_entity.id
_entity.type
_entity.pdbx_description
1 polymer ?
#
loop_
_entity_poly.entity_id
_entity_poly.type
_entity_poly.pdbx_seq_one_letter_code
_entity_poly.pdbx_strand_id
1 'polypeptide(L)'
;MIGCAGLRNLTAGTGESRIRVYNTHGRSGARIRRRAFANAAMETGYTPQTSISEDAYLLSILQVRQFIYSRFAVKTLHVSGGAIRFEASAQREPWREVKKQARALGYSAYRQQWGGRIIVTLVRIRTRRTADEKKELRTSWLLFIATICTTLLAGYLMAAGDGARPWWQIALEAASFSAGLLLILGAHEMSHKIAAMRNGVEASPPKFIPVPTIIGTLGAFIRLRSPLPDENAAVDLGISGPVGGFLAAIPILVAGILLSDVRAVDPATMQGGIYFAEPLLFKFIAYTLLGIPSDSTIFIHPLAFAGWVGLLVTMLNLMPIGQLDGGHIARAMLGPRGHRILSYGMIAALVGLGLATQYSGWYLWAAIAAFFLRFPYPQHAGAIAPLRARNIALAVLGLAILVLCFMPMPVSLG
;
A
#
# COMPACT_ATOMS: atom_id res chain seq x y z
N MET A 1 43.80 16.34 -62.10
CA MET A 1 42.67 15.88 -62.91
C MET A 1 41.38 16.14 -62.13
N ILE A 2 40.61 17.15 -62.59
CA ILE A 2 39.13 17.30 -62.61
C ILE A 2 38.38 17.17 -61.26
N GLY A 3 37.62 18.15 -60.71
CA GLY A 3 37.23 19.49 -61.13
C GLY A 3 36.19 20.15 -60.17
N CYS A 4 36.17 21.49 -60.16
CA CYS A 4 35.11 22.50 -59.89
C CYS A 4 33.98 22.23 -58.85
N ALA A 5 33.77 23.06 -57.83
CA ALA A 5 33.14 24.41 -57.83
C ALA A 5 31.61 24.42 -58.10
N GLY A 6 30.82 24.98 -57.16
CA GLY A 6 29.49 25.55 -57.44
C GLY A 6 28.37 25.27 -56.42
N LEU A 7 27.53 26.29 -56.21
CA LEU A 7 26.20 26.34 -55.53
C LEU A 7 26.23 26.39 -53.99
N ARG A 8 26.22 27.55 -53.33
CA ARG A 8 25.20 28.63 -53.23
C ARG A 8 23.76 28.15 -52.98
N ASN A 9 23.27 28.50 -51.78
CA ASN A 9 21.91 28.88 -51.38
C ASN A 9 20.72 28.08 -51.94
N LEU A 10 20.10 27.28 -51.07
CA LEU A 10 18.64 27.16 -50.98
C LEU A 10 18.21 27.28 -49.52
N THR A 11 17.62 28.43 -49.23
CA THR A 11 16.88 28.75 -48.01
C THR A 11 15.53 28.04 -47.98
N ALA A 12 15.12 27.73 -46.75
CA ALA A 12 13.75 27.65 -46.24
C ALA A 12 12.91 26.39 -46.54
N GLY A 13 12.55 25.72 -45.44
CA GLY A 13 11.26 25.04 -45.34
C GLY A 13 11.29 23.66 -44.70
N THR A 14 11.60 23.53 -43.41
CA THR A 14 11.04 22.45 -42.56
C THR A 14 11.09 22.85 -41.09
N GLY A 15 9.97 22.67 -40.37
CA GLY A 15 9.81 23.06 -38.98
C GLY A 15 10.66 22.22 -38.04
N GLU A 16 11.76 22.78 -37.55
CA GLU A 16 12.50 22.24 -36.42
C GLU A 16 11.77 22.56 -35.11
N SER A 17 11.26 21.53 -34.44
CA SER A 17 10.89 21.59 -33.03
C SER A 17 12.13 21.89 -32.19
N ARG A 18 12.31 23.17 -31.85
CA ARG A 18 13.38 23.68 -30.98
C ARG A 18 13.24 23.12 -29.56
N ILE A 19 14.24 22.37 -29.10
CA ILE A 19 14.42 22.05 -27.68
C ILE A 19 14.85 23.34 -26.97
N ARG A 20 14.03 23.88 -26.06
CA ARG A 20 14.45 24.92 -25.12
C ARG A 20 14.86 24.28 -23.81
N VAL A 21 16.16 24.31 -23.53
CA VAL A 21 16.69 24.12 -22.17
C VAL A 21 16.74 25.50 -21.53
N TYR A 22 15.98 25.72 -20.47
CA TYR A 22 16.07 26.95 -19.68
C TYR A 22 17.16 26.76 -18.62
N ASN A 23 18.23 27.56 -18.68
CA ASN A 23 19.12 27.79 -17.54
C ASN A 23 18.53 28.95 -16.72
N THR A 24 18.63 28.90 -15.39
CA THR A 24 18.06 29.87 -14.46
C THR A 24 18.63 31.28 -14.58
N HIS A 25 19.70 31.52 -15.34
CA HIS A 25 20.17 32.88 -15.66
C HIS A 25 20.33 33.05 -17.17
N GLY A 26 19.50 33.91 -17.77
CA GLY A 26 19.45 34.15 -19.21
C GLY A 26 20.71 34.84 -19.73
N ARG A 27 21.35 34.25 -20.74
CA ARG A 27 22.10 34.94 -21.82
C ARG A 27 22.42 33.97 -22.97
N SER A 28 22.44 34.53 -24.17
CA SER A 28 22.47 33.87 -25.48
C SER A 28 23.88 33.49 -25.97
N GLY A 29 23.95 32.36 -26.68
CA GLY A 29 24.82 32.16 -27.85
C GLY A 29 26.28 31.80 -27.62
N ALA A 30 26.70 30.61 -28.06
CA ALA A 30 27.97 30.35 -28.78
C ALA A 30 28.16 28.85 -29.08
N ARG A 31 28.83 28.57 -30.20
CA ARG A 31 29.19 27.26 -30.76
C ARG A 31 29.84 26.32 -29.73
N ILE A 32 29.28 25.12 -29.60
CA ILE A 32 29.72 24.10 -28.64
C ILE A 32 30.75 23.16 -29.30
N ARG A 33 32.02 23.28 -28.90
CA ARG A 33 33.06 22.25 -29.09
C ARG A 33 33.13 21.37 -27.83
N ARG A 34 33.57 20.11 -28.00
CA ARG A 34 33.73 18.95 -27.09
C ARG A 34 34.06 19.15 -25.60
N ARG A 35 34.34 20.35 -25.09
CA ARG A 35 34.70 20.62 -23.68
C ARG A 35 33.51 20.95 -22.75
N ALA A 36 32.31 21.24 -23.26
CA ALA A 36 31.18 21.66 -22.41
C ALA A 36 30.59 20.55 -21.51
N PHE A 37 30.81 19.27 -21.83
CA PHE A 37 30.24 18.15 -21.05
C PHE A 37 31.06 17.76 -19.82
N ALA A 38 32.37 18.00 -19.82
CA ALA A 38 33.23 17.72 -18.67
C ALA A 38 32.85 18.60 -17.45
N ASN A 39 32.40 19.83 -17.70
CA ASN A 39 31.99 20.74 -16.62
C ASN A 39 30.56 20.47 -16.11
N ALA A 40 29.64 19.98 -16.95
CA ALA A 40 28.28 19.62 -16.54
C ALA A 40 28.23 18.40 -15.59
N ALA A 41 29.21 17.50 -15.71
CA ALA A 41 29.37 16.36 -14.81
C ALA A 41 29.90 16.76 -13.42
N MET A 42 30.67 17.86 -13.31
CA MET A 42 31.16 18.37 -12.02
C MET A 42 30.13 19.21 -11.27
N GLU A 43 29.22 19.91 -11.95
CA GLU A 43 28.20 20.77 -11.28
C GLU A 43 27.00 19.99 -10.69
N THR A 44 26.81 18.71 -11.02
CA THR A 44 25.67 17.91 -10.53
C THR A 44 25.99 16.96 -9.38
N GLY A 45 27.26 16.89 -8.93
CA GLY A 45 27.67 16.10 -7.76
C GLY A 45 27.37 14.59 -7.85
N TYR A 46 27.07 14.07 -9.04
CA TYR A 46 26.66 12.68 -9.22
C TYR A 46 27.80 11.86 -9.83
N THR A 47 28.53 11.13 -9.00
CA THR A 47 29.43 10.08 -9.43
C THR A 47 28.62 8.81 -9.75
N PRO A 48 28.71 8.25 -10.98
CA PRO A 48 28.02 7.00 -11.29
C PRO A 48 28.63 5.84 -10.48
N GLN A 49 27.93 5.36 -9.46
CA GLN A 49 28.35 4.20 -8.66
C GLN A 49 28.09 2.84 -9.35
N THR A 50 28.13 2.79 -10.67
CA THR A 50 27.97 1.52 -11.40
C THR A 50 28.97 1.45 -12.54
N SER A 51 29.73 0.35 -12.58
CA SER A 51 30.70 -0.05 -13.59
C SER A 51 30.09 -0.33 -14.97
N ILE A 52 29.25 0.59 -15.48
CA ILE A 52 28.74 0.55 -16.84
C ILE A 52 29.67 1.46 -17.63
N SER A 53 30.35 0.94 -18.66
CA SER A 53 31.17 1.77 -19.53
C SER A 53 30.30 2.90 -20.12
N GLU A 54 30.87 4.10 -20.30
CA GLU A 54 30.15 5.25 -20.85
C GLU A 54 29.45 4.92 -22.19
N ASP A 55 30.08 4.05 -22.99
CA ASP A 55 29.54 3.55 -24.25
C ASP A 55 28.26 2.71 -24.08
N ALA A 56 28.18 1.86 -23.06
CA ALA A 56 26.99 1.05 -22.79
C ALA A 56 25.82 1.92 -22.28
N TYR A 57 26.12 2.98 -21.54
CA TYR A 57 25.12 3.96 -21.12
C TYR A 57 24.58 4.76 -22.32
N LEU A 58 25.47 5.26 -23.18
CA LEU A 58 25.11 5.94 -24.42
C LEU A 58 24.27 5.06 -25.36
N LEU A 59 24.64 3.79 -25.54
CA LEU A 59 23.86 2.83 -26.32
C LEU A 59 22.45 2.66 -25.76
N SER A 60 22.31 2.54 -24.43
CA SER A 60 20.99 2.36 -23.79
C SER A 60 20.06 3.56 -24.00
N ILE A 61 20.60 4.78 -24.00
CA ILE A 61 19.83 6.01 -24.27
C ILE A 61 19.41 6.07 -25.73
N LEU A 62 20.32 5.73 -26.66
CA LEU A 62 20.03 5.73 -28.09
C LEU A 62 18.97 4.69 -28.46
N GLN A 63 19.02 3.49 -27.88
CA GLN A 63 18.02 2.44 -28.08
C GLN A 63 16.63 2.87 -27.61
N VAL A 64 16.54 3.46 -26.41
CA VAL A 64 15.25 3.92 -25.87
C VAL A 64 14.72 5.10 -26.69
N ARG A 65 15.60 6.02 -27.11
CA ARG A 65 15.23 7.12 -28.00
C ARG A 65 14.70 6.58 -29.33
N GLN A 66 15.38 5.64 -29.96
CA GLN A 66 14.93 5.02 -31.20
C GLN A 66 13.60 4.30 -31.01
N PHE A 67 13.41 3.59 -29.90
CA PHE A 67 12.13 2.97 -29.54
C PHE A 67 10.99 3.98 -29.47
N ILE A 68 11.21 5.12 -28.81
CA ILE A 68 10.21 6.18 -28.65
C ILE A 68 9.85 6.80 -30.01
N TYR A 69 10.83 7.29 -30.76
CA TYR A 69 10.59 8.07 -32.00
C TYR A 69 10.10 7.22 -33.18
N SER A 70 10.37 5.90 -33.19
CA SER A 70 9.85 5.02 -34.23
C SER A 70 8.35 4.73 -34.08
N ARG A 71 7.84 4.76 -32.84
CA ARG A 71 6.47 4.31 -32.50
C ARG A 71 5.50 5.44 -32.19
N PHE A 72 6.04 6.60 -31.84
CA PHE A 72 5.27 7.76 -31.40
C PHE A 72 5.68 9.02 -32.14
N ALA A 73 4.69 9.81 -32.56
CA ALA A 73 4.92 11.17 -33.03
C ALA A 73 5.10 12.10 -31.81
N VAL A 74 6.34 12.19 -31.31
CA VAL A 74 6.65 12.87 -30.05
C VAL A 74 6.63 14.40 -30.20
N LYS A 75 5.92 15.08 -29.30
CA LYS A 75 5.89 16.54 -29.19
C LYS A 75 6.89 17.06 -28.15
N THR A 76 6.89 16.46 -26.97
CA THR A 76 7.74 16.85 -25.84
C THR A 76 8.26 15.61 -25.14
N LEU A 77 9.52 15.67 -24.66
CA LEU A 77 10.16 14.57 -23.93
C LEU A 77 10.88 15.14 -22.71
N HIS A 78 10.55 14.58 -21.55
CA HIS A 78 11.09 14.94 -20.25
C HIS A 78 11.67 13.71 -19.57
N VAL A 79 12.88 13.83 -19.05
CA VAL A 79 13.54 12.77 -18.27
C VAL A 79 13.67 13.27 -16.83
N SER A 80 13.10 12.55 -15.88
CA SER A 80 13.17 12.90 -14.47
C SER A 80 13.10 11.65 -13.60
N GLY A 81 14.01 11.54 -12.61
CA GLY A 81 13.98 10.48 -11.60
C GLY A 81 14.05 9.03 -12.15
N GLY A 82 14.70 8.81 -13.30
CA GLY A 82 14.77 7.48 -13.92
C GLY A 82 13.51 7.06 -14.70
N ALA A 83 12.55 7.97 -14.87
CA ALA A 83 11.42 7.82 -15.76
C ALA A 83 11.56 8.74 -16.99
N ILE A 84 11.12 8.25 -18.14
CA ILE A 84 11.08 9.00 -19.40
C ILE A 84 9.60 9.23 -19.71
N ARG A 85 9.17 10.49 -19.66
CA ARG A 85 7.79 10.88 -19.96
C ARG A 85 7.77 11.70 -21.24
N PHE A 86 6.90 11.35 -22.18
CA PHE A 86 6.76 12.10 -23.42
C PHE A 86 5.31 12.23 -23.86
N GLU A 87 4.99 13.37 -24.46
CA GLU A 87 3.72 13.60 -25.14
C GLU A 87 3.85 13.17 -26.62
N ALA A 88 2.87 12.44 -27.11
CA ALA A 88 2.76 11.94 -28.46
C ALA A 88 1.42 12.37 -29.09
N SER A 89 1.44 12.79 -30.35
CA SER A 89 0.24 13.12 -31.13
C SER A 89 -0.41 11.90 -31.79
N ALA A 90 0.37 10.84 -32.03
CA ALA A 90 -0.10 9.62 -32.64
C ALA A 90 0.72 8.41 -32.16
N GLN A 91 0.06 7.26 -32.10
CA GLN A 91 0.64 5.95 -31.80
C GLN A 91 0.56 5.08 -33.06
N ARG A 92 1.68 4.50 -33.47
CA ARG A 92 1.79 3.75 -34.75
C ARG A 92 1.53 2.24 -34.62
N GLU A 93 1.62 1.70 -33.40
CA GLU A 93 1.47 0.27 -33.12
C GLU A 93 0.44 0.02 -32.02
N PRO A 94 -0.21 -1.15 -31.92
CA PRO A 94 -1.08 -1.49 -30.80
C PRO A 94 -0.35 -1.41 -29.44
N TRP A 95 -1.03 -0.92 -28.39
CA TRP A 95 -0.41 -0.69 -27.08
C TRP A 95 0.15 -1.97 -26.43
N ARG A 96 -0.43 -3.13 -26.77
CA ARG A 96 0.06 -4.44 -26.31
C ARG A 96 1.48 -4.72 -26.78
N GLU A 97 1.78 -4.41 -28.04
CA GLU A 97 3.11 -4.60 -28.63
C GLU A 97 4.12 -3.59 -28.08
N VAL A 98 3.71 -2.33 -27.91
CA VAL A 98 4.54 -1.31 -27.26
C VAL A 98 4.97 -1.77 -25.87
N LYS A 99 4.04 -2.29 -25.05
CA LYS A 99 4.38 -2.81 -23.71
C LYS A 99 5.35 -3.98 -23.77
N LYS A 100 5.13 -4.93 -24.68
CA LYS A 100 5.98 -6.12 -24.85
C LYS A 100 7.42 -5.73 -25.21
N GLN A 101 7.57 -4.78 -26.13
CA GLN A 101 8.87 -4.33 -26.64
C GLN A 101 9.57 -3.39 -25.65
N ALA A 102 8.84 -2.48 -24.98
CA ALA A 102 9.40 -1.69 -23.88
C ALA A 102 9.96 -2.60 -22.78
N ARG A 103 9.22 -3.68 -22.45
CA ARG A 103 9.66 -4.68 -21.47
C ARG A 103 10.95 -5.40 -21.91
N ALA A 104 11.09 -5.70 -23.21
CA ALA A 104 12.31 -6.27 -23.78
C ALA A 104 13.52 -5.33 -23.65
N LEU A 105 13.29 -4.02 -23.68
CA LEU A 105 14.31 -2.98 -23.43
C LEU A 105 14.56 -2.74 -21.93
N GLY A 106 13.88 -3.46 -21.04
CA GLY A 106 13.98 -3.26 -19.61
C GLY A 106 13.23 -2.02 -19.11
N TYR A 107 12.09 -1.68 -19.71
CA TYR A 107 11.19 -0.60 -19.27
C TYR A 107 9.73 -1.05 -19.16
N SER A 108 9.04 -0.62 -18.10
CA SER A 108 7.59 -0.69 -17.96
C SER A 108 6.99 0.55 -18.58
N ALA A 109 6.11 0.34 -19.57
CA ALA A 109 5.46 1.42 -20.30
C ALA A 109 4.02 1.63 -19.81
N TYR A 110 3.67 2.88 -19.55
CA TYR A 110 2.34 3.35 -19.18
C TYR A 110 1.86 4.36 -20.21
N ARG A 111 0.59 4.26 -20.63
CA ARG A 111 -0.05 5.20 -21.59
C ARG A 111 -1.23 5.88 -20.92
N GLN A 112 -1.31 7.18 -21.11
CA GLN A 112 -2.42 8.03 -20.73
C GLN A 112 -2.88 8.81 -21.96
N GLN A 113 -4.15 9.15 -22.05
CA GLN A 113 -4.70 9.93 -23.16
C GLN A 113 -5.57 11.04 -22.58
N TRP A 114 -5.27 12.31 -22.90
CA TRP A 114 -5.96 13.48 -22.39
C TRP A 114 -6.26 14.45 -23.54
N GLY A 115 -7.54 14.75 -23.79
CA GLY A 115 -7.94 15.83 -24.72
C GLY A 115 -7.32 15.71 -26.11
N GLY A 116 -7.22 14.48 -26.64
CA GLY A 116 -6.58 14.18 -27.92
C GLY A 116 -5.05 14.02 -27.88
N ARG A 117 -4.39 14.18 -26.72
CA ARG A 117 -2.93 14.02 -26.54
C ARG A 117 -2.62 12.68 -25.87
N ILE A 118 -1.59 11.98 -26.31
CA ILE A 118 -1.15 10.71 -25.74
C ILE A 118 0.08 10.98 -24.86
N ILE A 119 0.05 10.69 -23.56
CA ILE A 119 1.21 10.79 -22.68
C ILE A 119 1.72 9.38 -22.39
N VAL A 120 2.99 9.13 -22.65
CA VAL A 120 3.63 7.84 -22.37
C VAL A 120 4.70 8.03 -21.31
N THR A 121 4.71 7.15 -20.31
CA THR A 121 5.73 7.11 -19.26
C THR A 121 6.45 5.77 -19.31
N LEU A 122 7.76 5.77 -19.53
CA LEU A 122 8.63 4.60 -19.46
C LEU A 122 9.42 4.63 -18.15
N VAL A 123 9.33 3.56 -17.38
CA VAL A 123 10.04 3.40 -16.10
C VAL A 123 10.96 2.20 -16.21
N ARG A 124 12.26 2.36 -15.90
CA ARG A 124 13.23 1.26 -16.04
C ARG A 124 12.88 0.08 -15.11
N ILE A 125 12.70 -1.11 -15.70
CA ILE A 125 12.54 -2.39 -15.00
C ILE A 125 13.91 -2.78 -14.45
N ARG A 126 13.99 -2.96 -13.13
CA ARG A 126 15.21 -3.39 -12.46
C ARG A 126 15.29 -4.93 -12.52
N THR A 127 16.21 -5.47 -13.32
CA THR A 127 16.28 -6.91 -13.64
C THR A 127 17.19 -7.76 -12.75
N ARG A 128 17.97 -7.17 -11.85
CA ARG A 128 18.82 -7.89 -10.89
C ARG A 128 18.34 -7.60 -9.48
N ARG A 129 18.18 -8.64 -8.64
CA ARG A 129 17.96 -8.47 -7.19
C ARG A 129 19.13 -7.66 -6.64
N THR A 130 18.94 -6.36 -6.46
CA THR A 130 20.01 -5.47 -5.99
C THR A 130 20.41 -5.90 -4.58
N ALA A 131 21.60 -5.49 -4.12
CA ALA A 131 21.98 -5.67 -2.72
C ALA A 131 20.88 -5.16 -1.76
N ASP A 132 20.14 -4.13 -2.19
CA ASP A 132 18.98 -3.57 -1.47
C ASP A 132 17.81 -4.55 -1.36
N GLU A 133 17.49 -5.33 -2.39
CA GLU A 133 16.39 -6.30 -2.31
C GLU A 133 16.70 -7.47 -1.37
N LYS A 134 17.97 -7.92 -1.34
CA LYS A 134 18.42 -8.91 -0.35
C LYS A 134 18.36 -8.35 1.06
N LYS A 135 18.75 -7.08 1.24
CA LYS A 135 18.67 -6.37 2.53
C LYS A 135 17.22 -6.23 2.99
N GLU A 136 16.31 -5.84 2.11
CA GLU A 136 14.87 -5.74 2.43
C GLU A 136 14.26 -7.07 2.83
N LEU A 137 14.62 -8.16 2.13
CA LEU A 137 14.16 -9.50 2.48
C LEU A 137 14.67 -9.93 3.86
N ARG A 138 15.96 -9.68 4.14
CA ARG A 138 16.55 -9.94 5.47
C ARG A 138 15.84 -9.15 6.56
N THR A 139 15.60 -7.85 6.35
CA THR A 139 14.84 -7.02 7.30
C THR A 139 13.43 -7.56 7.52
N SER A 140 12.75 -8.00 6.46
CA SER A 140 11.39 -8.55 6.56
C SER A 140 11.37 -9.83 7.42
N TRP A 141 12.34 -10.72 7.24
CA TRP A 141 12.49 -11.93 8.06
C TRP A 141 12.85 -11.63 9.52
N LEU A 142 13.77 -10.71 9.77
CA LEU A 142 14.12 -10.30 11.13
C LEU A 142 12.91 -9.74 11.88
N LEU A 143 12.15 -8.88 11.22
CA LEU A 143 10.91 -8.32 11.77
C LEU A 143 9.85 -9.39 11.99
N PHE A 144 9.71 -10.34 11.08
CA PHE A 144 8.76 -11.46 11.23
C PHE A 144 9.12 -12.34 12.45
N ILE A 145 10.39 -12.71 12.61
CA ILE A 145 10.87 -13.47 13.77
C ILE A 145 10.64 -12.68 15.06
N ALA A 146 11.00 -11.39 15.07
CA ALA A 146 10.75 -10.54 16.23
C ALA A 146 9.24 -10.46 16.56
N THR A 147 8.37 -10.47 15.55
CA THR A 147 6.91 -10.44 15.74
C THR A 147 6.40 -11.77 16.27
N ILE A 148 6.96 -12.90 15.85
CA ILE A 148 6.67 -14.21 16.47
C ILE A 148 7.02 -14.15 17.96
N CYS A 149 8.20 -13.63 18.32
CA CYS A 149 8.60 -13.53 19.72
C CYS A 149 7.66 -12.64 20.55
N THR A 150 7.30 -11.45 20.05
CA THR A 150 6.43 -10.53 20.79
C THR A 150 4.97 -11.02 20.86
N THR A 151 4.47 -11.69 19.83
CA THR A 151 3.11 -12.27 19.84
C THR A 151 3.03 -13.53 20.70
N LEU A 152 4.07 -14.38 20.71
CA LEU A 152 4.17 -15.50 21.65
C LEU A 152 4.24 -15.01 23.10
N LEU A 153 4.99 -13.95 23.38
CA LEU A 153 5.02 -13.32 24.71
C LEU A 153 3.63 -12.80 25.10
N ALA A 154 2.95 -12.08 24.21
CA ALA A 154 1.59 -11.60 24.47
C ALA A 154 0.62 -12.76 24.76
N GLY A 155 0.63 -13.80 23.93
CA GLY A 155 -0.18 -15.00 24.15
C GLY A 155 0.16 -15.73 25.45
N TYR A 156 1.44 -15.79 25.82
CA TYR A 156 1.87 -16.35 27.10
C TYR A 156 1.35 -15.53 28.28
N LEU A 157 1.44 -14.19 28.23
CA LEU A 157 0.94 -13.33 29.30
C LEU A 157 -0.57 -13.45 29.49
N MET A 158 -1.32 -13.67 28.41
CA MET A 158 -2.75 -13.96 28.49
C MET A 158 -3.05 -15.35 29.08
N ALA A 159 -2.28 -16.36 28.67
CA ALA A 159 -2.48 -17.74 29.09
C ALA A 159 -1.85 -18.06 30.47
N ALA A 160 -0.91 -17.27 30.98
CA ALA A 160 -0.23 -17.58 32.23
C ALA A 160 -1.18 -17.53 33.45
N GLY A 161 -2.21 -16.67 33.41
CA GLY A 161 -3.24 -16.60 34.46
C GLY A 161 -2.66 -16.55 35.88
N ASP A 162 -3.19 -17.39 36.77
CA ASP A 162 -2.79 -17.57 38.17
C ASP A 162 -1.58 -18.51 38.38
N GLY A 163 -1.00 -19.06 37.30
CA GLY A 163 0.17 -19.93 37.36
C GLY A 163 -0.11 -21.39 37.75
N ALA A 164 -1.39 -21.79 37.92
CA ALA A 164 -1.75 -23.16 38.29
C ALA A 164 -1.74 -24.16 37.10
N ARG A 165 -1.70 -23.65 35.86
CA ARG A 165 -1.78 -24.47 34.64
C ARG A 165 -0.41 -25.06 34.23
N PRO A 166 -0.36 -26.28 33.67
CA PRO A 166 0.86 -26.84 33.11
C PRO A 166 1.47 -25.97 32.02
N TRP A 167 2.80 -25.83 32.02
CA TRP A 167 3.52 -24.96 31.06
C TRP A 167 3.21 -25.26 29.58
N TRP A 168 2.93 -26.52 29.23
CA TRP A 168 2.66 -26.93 27.86
C TRP A 168 1.28 -26.44 27.36
N GLN A 169 0.29 -26.30 28.24
CA GLN A 169 -1.01 -25.72 27.89
C GLN A 169 -0.87 -24.23 27.60
N ILE A 170 -0.15 -23.52 28.47
CA ILE A 170 0.17 -22.10 28.31
C ILE A 170 0.92 -21.88 26.99
N ALA A 171 1.91 -22.73 26.69
CA ALA A 171 2.66 -22.67 25.44
C ALA A 171 1.79 -22.93 24.20
N LEU A 172 0.87 -23.88 24.26
CA LEU A 172 -0.06 -24.19 23.16
C LEU A 172 -1.03 -23.04 22.92
N GLU A 173 -1.59 -22.46 23.98
CA GLU A 173 -2.46 -21.29 23.90
C GLU A 173 -1.72 -20.07 23.32
N ALA A 174 -0.50 -19.81 23.80
CA ALA A 174 0.34 -18.74 23.27
C ALA A 174 0.67 -18.94 21.78
N ALA A 175 1.01 -20.17 21.39
CA ALA A 175 1.27 -20.54 20.01
C ALA A 175 0.01 -20.39 19.14
N SER A 176 -1.16 -20.79 19.65
CA SER A 176 -2.43 -20.66 18.93
C SER A 176 -2.77 -19.18 18.66
N PHE A 177 -2.59 -18.31 19.65
CA PHE A 177 -2.76 -16.86 19.49
C PHE A 177 -1.79 -16.29 18.45
N SER A 178 -0.49 -16.55 18.60
CA SER A 178 0.54 -16.05 17.69
C SER A 178 0.31 -16.54 16.25
N ALA A 179 0.06 -17.83 16.06
CA ALA A 179 -0.21 -18.41 14.75
C ALA A 179 -1.48 -17.85 14.11
N GLY A 180 -2.57 -17.74 14.87
CA GLY A 180 -3.82 -17.16 14.40
C GLY A 180 -3.65 -15.71 13.97
N LEU A 181 -3.04 -14.88 14.82
CA LEU A 181 -2.84 -13.46 14.53
C LEU A 181 -1.91 -13.24 13.32
N LEU A 182 -0.80 -13.97 13.24
CA LEU A 182 0.13 -13.89 12.11
C LEU A 182 -0.50 -14.38 10.81
N LEU A 183 -1.38 -15.39 10.85
CA LEU A 183 -2.12 -15.85 9.68
C LEU A 183 -3.08 -14.77 9.18
N ILE A 184 -3.81 -14.09 10.08
CA ILE A 184 -4.73 -13.01 9.72
C ILE A 184 -3.97 -11.84 9.08
N LEU A 185 -2.94 -11.33 9.76
CA LEU A 185 -2.13 -10.21 9.27
C LEU A 185 -1.39 -10.58 7.98
N GLY A 186 -0.86 -11.80 7.91
CA GLY A 186 -0.21 -12.32 6.72
C GLY A 186 -1.17 -12.43 5.54
N ALA A 187 -2.39 -12.95 5.75
CA ALA A 187 -3.42 -13.03 4.72
C ALA A 187 -3.86 -11.65 4.23
N HIS A 188 -3.98 -10.67 5.13
CA HIS A 188 -4.26 -9.26 4.80
C HIS A 188 -3.19 -8.69 3.86
N GLU A 189 -1.92 -8.71 4.26
CA GLU A 189 -0.83 -8.15 3.46
C GLU A 189 -0.56 -8.92 2.16
N MET A 190 -0.73 -10.25 2.18
CA MET A 190 -0.60 -11.05 0.97
C MET A 190 -1.74 -10.76 -0.02
N SER A 191 -2.94 -10.44 0.45
CA SER A 191 -4.05 -10.05 -0.43
C SER A 191 -3.78 -8.72 -1.10
N HIS A 192 -3.25 -7.74 -0.37
CA HIS A 192 -2.72 -6.49 -0.94
C HIS A 192 -1.66 -6.74 -2.00
N LYS A 193 -0.69 -7.61 -1.70
CA LYS A 193 0.38 -7.96 -2.64
C LYS A 193 -0.16 -8.62 -3.92
N ILE A 194 -1.13 -9.53 -3.79
CA ILE A 194 -1.78 -10.19 -4.93
C ILE A 194 -2.56 -9.15 -5.76
N ALA A 195 -3.29 -8.23 -5.12
CA ALA A 195 -4.03 -7.18 -5.80
C ALA A 195 -3.10 -6.19 -6.53
N ALA A 196 -1.98 -5.80 -5.91
CA ALA A 196 -0.95 -4.99 -6.55
C ALA A 196 -0.41 -5.68 -7.81
N MET A 197 -0.04 -6.97 -7.71
CA MET A 197 0.46 -7.76 -8.84
C MET A 197 -0.56 -7.88 -9.97
N ARG A 198 -1.85 -8.12 -9.65
CA ARG A 198 -2.94 -8.17 -10.64
C ARG A 198 -3.13 -6.84 -11.39
N ASN A 199 -2.83 -5.73 -10.73
CA ASN A 199 -2.87 -4.39 -11.30
C ASN A 199 -1.53 -3.93 -11.91
N GLY A 200 -0.54 -4.84 -12.03
CA GLY A 200 0.76 -4.53 -12.62
C GLY A 200 1.63 -3.61 -11.78
N VAL A 201 1.37 -3.52 -10.47
CA VAL A 201 2.13 -2.73 -9.50
C VAL A 201 3.06 -3.65 -8.73
N GLU A 202 4.32 -3.25 -8.61
CA GLU A 202 5.30 -3.97 -7.78
C GLU A 202 5.12 -3.58 -6.30
N ALA A 203 5.21 -4.58 -5.40
CA ALA A 203 5.13 -4.37 -3.96
C ALA A 203 6.27 -5.10 -3.23
N SER A 204 6.68 -4.55 -2.08
CA SER A 204 7.65 -5.23 -1.20
C SER A 204 7.07 -6.51 -0.59
N PRO A 205 7.91 -7.39 -0.03
CA PRO A 205 7.45 -8.36 0.95
C PRO A 205 6.77 -7.68 2.15
N PRO A 206 5.86 -8.39 2.86
CA PRO A 206 5.27 -7.90 4.10
C PRO A 206 6.34 -7.65 5.16
N LYS A 207 6.23 -6.51 5.85
CA LYS A 207 7.06 -6.17 7.00
C LYS A 207 6.17 -6.09 8.22
N PHE A 208 6.33 -7.02 9.15
CA PHE A 208 5.62 -7.03 10.41
C PHE A 208 6.24 -6.01 11.37
N ILE A 209 5.45 -5.42 12.26
CA ILE A 209 5.89 -4.42 13.22
C ILE A 209 5.77 -5.03 14.62
N PRO A 210 6.86 -5.56 15.19
CA PRO A 210 6.86 -6.13 16.54
C PRO A 210 6.77 -5.02 17.58
N VAL A 211 5.82 -5.13 18.51
CA VAL A 211 5.74 -4.24 19.68
C VAL A 211 5.30 -5.09 20.88
N PRO A 212 5.99 -5.02 22.03
CA PRO A 212 5.65 -5.78 23.22
C PRO A 212 4.42 -5.18 23.95
N THR A 213 3.28 -5.11 23.26
CA THR A 213 1.97 -4.78 23.82
C THR A 213 1.18 -6.06 24.13
N ILE A 214 -0.03 -5.91 24.67
CA ILE A 214 -0.98 -7.02 24.89
C ILE A 214 -1.35 -7.79 23.60
N ILE A 215 -1.10 -7.22 22.42
CA ILE A 215 -1.32 -7.89 21.12
C ILE A 215 -0.01 -8.46 20.57
N GLY A 216 1.14 -7.90 20.97
CA GLY A 216 2.46 -8.29 20.47
C GLY A 216 2.85 -7.72 19.10
N THR A 217 2.01 -6.88 18.47
CA THR A 217 2.32 -6.25 17.17
C THR A 217 1.45 -5.02 16.90
N LEU A 218 1.93 -4.12 16.03
CA LEU A 218 1.11 -3.05 15.42
C LEU A 218 0.54 -3.43 14.05
N GLY A 219 0.76 -4.68 13.61
CA GLY A 219 0.34 -5.17 12.30
C GLY A 219 1.51 -5.40 11.36
N ALA A 220 1.22 -5.40 10.07
CA ALA A 220 2.20 -5.52 9.01
C ALA A 220 1.86 -4.53 7.90
N PHE A 221 2.82 -4.27 7.02
CA PHE A 221 2.59 -3.45 5.84
C PHE A 221 3.44 -3.91 4.67
N ILE A 222 2.93 -3.71 3.46
CA ILE A 222 3.69 -3.72 2.22
C ILE A 222 3.92 -2.29 1.72
N ARG A 223 5.04 -2.08 1.03
CA ARG A 223 5.33 -0.82 0.34
C ARG A 223 5.12 -1.02 -1.15
N LEU A 224 4.23 -0.23 -1.75
CA LEU A 224 4.12 -0.14 -3.20
C LEU A 224 5.37 0.52 -3.78
N ARG A 225 5.92 -0.04 -4.86
CA ARG A 225 7.14 0.43 -5.53
C ARG A 225 6.84 1.30 -6.75
N SER A 226 5.58 1.33 -7.19
CA SER A 226 5.09 2.21 -8.24
C SER A 226 3.69 2.74 -7.92
N PRO A 227 3.30 3.90 -8.48
CA PRO A 227 1.94 4.43 -8.38
C PRO A 227 0.88 3.44 -8.86
N LEU A 228 -0.34 3.54 -8.30
CA LEU A 228 -1.50 2.81 -8.80
C LEU A 228 -1.92 3.35 -10.18
N PRO A 229 -2.31 2.48 -11.13
CA PRO A 229 -2.68 2.90 -12.48
C PRO A 229 -3.90 3.82 -12.55
N ASP A 230 -4.96 3.49 -11.80
CA ASP A 230 -6.26 4.16 -11.82
C ASP A 230 -7.05 3.94 -10.50
N GLU A 231 -8.22 4.56 -10.39
CA GLU A 231 -9.10 4.49 -9.23
C GLU A 231 -9.72 3.10 -9.03
N ASN A 232 -9.91 2.32 -10.10
CA ASN A 232 -10.38 0.94 -9.97
C ASN A 232 -9.30 0.07 -9.29
N ALA A 233 -8.04 0.24 -9.68
CA ALA A 233 -6.91 -0.42 -9.02
C ALA A 233 -6.77 0.02 -7.56
N ALA A 234 -7.09 1.27 -7.23
CA ALA A 234 -7.11 1.76 -5.85
C ALA A 234 -8.21 1.10 -5.00
N VAL A 235 -9.41 0.93 -5.55
CA VAL A 235 -10.48 0.17 -4.87
C VAL A 235 -10.09 -1.30 -4.73
N ASP A 236 -9.59 -1.92 -5.80
CA ASP A 236 -9.18 -3.34 -5.78
C ASP A 236 -8.07 -3.60 -4.75
N LEU A 237 -7.09 -2.69 -4.65
CA LEU A 237 -6.07 -2.77 -3.61
C LEU A 237 -6.70 -2.56 -2.23
N GLY A 238 -7.39 -1.43 -2.02
CA GLY A 238 -7.95 -1.05 -0.72
C GLY A 238 -8.88 -2.11 -0.12
N ILE A 239 -9.70 -2.78 -0.93
CA ILE A 239 -10.59 -3.84 -0.40
C ILE A 239 -9.88 -5.19 -0.18
N SER A 240 -8.79 -5.46 -0.90
CA SER A 240 -8.18 -6.79 -0.93
C SER A 240 -7.60 -7.22 0.40
N GLY A 241 -6.85 -6.35 1.08
CA GLY A 241 -6.32 -6.61 2.41
C GLY A 241 -7.42 -6.95 3.41
N PRO A 242 -8.38 -6.04 3.67
CA PRO A 242 -9.47 -6.27 4.60
C PRO A 242 -10.27 -7.54 4.31
N VAL A 243 -10.58 -7.84 3.04
CA VAL A 243 -11.27 -9.10 2.69
C VAL A 243 -10.41 -10.31 3.02
N GLY A 244 -9.12 -10.30 2.69
CA GLY A 244 -8.21 -11.40 2.99
C GLY A 244 -8.03 -11.64 4.49
N GLY A 245 -7.82 -10.57 5.25
CA GLY A 245 -7.73 -10.63 6.71
C GLY A 245 -9.04 -11.09 7.35
N PHE A 246 -10.18 -10.56 6.90
CA PHE A 246 -11.52 -10.92 7.38
C PHE A 246 -11.85 -12.40 7.15
N LEU A 247 -11.58 -12.92 5.95
CA LEU A 247 -11.80 -14.33 5.63
C LEU A 247 -10.90 -15.26 6.43
N ALA A 248 -9.68 -14.84 6.78
CA ALA A 248 -8.81 -15.59 7.68
C ALA A 248 -9.29 -15.50 9.15
N ALA A 249 -9.81 -14.34 9.56
CA ALA A 249 -10.26 -14.12 10.93
C ALA A 249 -11.50 -14.95 11.29
N ILE A 250 -12.44 -15.17 10.35
CA ILE A 250 -13.66 -15.96 10.62
C ILE A 250 -13.36 -17.37 11.18
N PRO A 251 -12.62 -18.27 10.48
CA PRO A 251 -12.38 -19.62 10.98
C PRO A 251 -11.55 -19.63 12.27
N ILE A 252 -10.61 -18.68 12.42
CA ILE A 252 -9.83 -18.53 13.65
C ILE A 252 -10.73 -18.13 14.82
N LEU A 253 -11.63 -17.17 14.60
CA LEU A 253 -12.57 -16.72 15.60
C LEU A 253 -13.56 -17.82 15.98
N VAL A 254 -14.09 -18.56 15.01
CA VAL A 254 -14.97 -19.71 15.25
C VAL A 254 -14.25 -20.77 16.10
N ALA A 255 -13.05 -21.19 15.69
CA ALA A 255 -12.27 -22.17 16.45
C ALA A 255 -11.95 -21.67 17.87
N GLY A 256 -11.58 -20.39 18.00
CA GLY A 256 -11.32 -19.77 19.29
C GLY A 256 -12.55 -19.72 20.20
N ILE A 257 -13.71 -19.34 19.66
CA ILE A 257 -14.98 -19.30 20.42
C ILE A 257 -15.35 -20.70 20.91
N LEU A 258 -15.19 -21.73 20.08
CA LEU A 258 -15.45 -23.12 20.47
C LEU A 258 -14.48 -23.64 21.56
N LEU A 259 -13.29 -23.06 21.66
CA LEU A 259 -12.30 -23.35 22.71
C LEU A 259 -12.45 -22.43 23.93
N SER A 260 -13.33 -21.44 23.88
CA SER A 260 -13.56 -20.50 24.98
C SER A 260 -14.46 -21.13 26.04
N ASP A 261 -14.32 -20.65 27.27
CA ASP A 261 -15.07 -21.19 28.40
C ASP A 261 -16.26 -20.28 28.74
N VAL A 262 -17.43 -20.86 28.96
CA VAL A 262 -18.65 -20.14 29.33
C VAL A 262 -18.94 -20.43 30.79
N ARG A 263 -18.86 -19.41 31.63
CA ARG A 263 -19.05 -19.55 33.07
C ARG A 263 -20.12 -18.59 33.56
N ALA A 264 -20.97 -19.06 34.45
CA ALA A 264 -21.83 -18.20 35.24
C ALA A 264 -20.96 -17.27 36.08
N VAL A 265 -21.28 -15.98 36.11
CA VAL A 265 -20.52 -15.03 36.93
C VAL A 265 -21.45 -14.16 37.75
N ASP A 266 -21.12 -14.02 39.03
CA ASP A 266 -21.76 -13.06 39.90
C ASP A 266 -21.25 -11.65 39.53
N PRO A 267 -22.14 -10.67 39.26
CA PRO A 267 -21.76 -9.29 39.01
C PRO A 267 -20.81 -8.69 40.06
N ALA A 268 -20.81 -9.20 41.30
CA ALA A 268 -19.91 -8.75 42.36
C ALA A 268 -18.45 -9.20 42.16
N THR A 269 -18.19 -10.36 41.54
CA THR A 269 -16.83 -10.88 41.26
C THR A 269 -16.23 -10.37 39.94
N MET A 270 -17.01 -9.63 39.17
CA MET A 270 -16.67 -9.09 37.85
C MET A 270 -15.98 -7.70 37.89
N GLN A 271 -15.85 -7.10 39.08
CA GLN A 271 -15.25 -5.78 39.27
C GLN A 271 -13.74 -5.79 38.97
N GLY A 272 -13.28 -4.86 38.14
CA GLY A 272 -11.88 -4.70 37.73
C GLY A 272 -11.44 -5.55 36.54
N GLY A 273 -12.36 -6.29 35.90
CA GLY A 273 -12.09 -7.09 34.71
C GLY A 273 -11.90 -6.25 33.43
N ILE A 274 -11.21 -6.82 32.44
CA ILE A 274 -11.11 -6.25 31.08
C ILE A 274 -12.14 -6.93 30.19
N TYR A 275 -13.03 -6.13 29.61
CA TYR A 275 -14.08 -6.61 28.70
C TYR A 275 -13.76 -6.20 27.27
N PHE A 276 -13.90 -7.15 26.36
CA PHE A 276 -13.73 -6.93 24.93
C PHE A 276 -15.08 -6.69 24.26
N ALA A 277 -15.11 -5.77 23.29
CA ALA A 277 -16.32 -5.50 22.51
C ALA A 277 -16.78 -6.74 21.74
N GLU A 278 -18.09 -6.89 21.61
CA GLU A 278 -18.67 -7.91 20.75
C GLU A 278 -19.20 -7.24 19.48
N PRO A 279 -18.40 -7.12 18.39
CA PRO A 279 -18.92 -6.63 17.12
C PRO A 279 -20.03 -7.57 16.60
N LEU A 280 -20.84 -7.10 15.64
CA LEU A 280 -21.98 -7.86 15.12
C LEU A 280 -21.59 -9.27 14.67
N LEU A 281 -20.44 -9.43 14.00
CA LEU A 281 -19.97 -10.75 13.59
C LEU A 281 -19.64 -11.66 14.78
N PHE A 282 -18.98 -11.12 15.81
CA PHE A 282 -18.64 -11.88 17.02
C PHE A 282 -19.92 -12.34 17.71
N LYS A 283 -20.89 -11.43 17.92
CA LYS A 283 -22.20 -11.77 18.51
C LYS A 283 -22.89 -12.86 17.72
N PHE A 284 -22.96 -12.70 16.40
CA PHE A 284 -23.58 -13.70 15.54
C PHE A 284 -22.94 -15.09 15.72
N ILE A 285 -21.61 -15.18 15.68
CA ILE A 285 -20.90 -16.47 15.84
C ILE A 285 -21.04 -17.02 17.26
N ALA A 286 -20.77 -16.21 18.29
CA ALA A 286 -20.75 -16.66 19.67
C ALA A 286 -22.13 -17.16 20.14
N TYR A 287 -23.19 -16.40 19.86
CA TYR A 287 -24.54 -16.76 20.32
C TYR A 287 -25.15 -17.91 19.50
N THR A 288 -24.79 -18.06 18.22
CA THR A 288 -25.25 -19.20 17.42
C THR A 288 -24.53 -20.51 17.78
N LEU A 289 -23.27 -20.46 18.18
CA LEU A 289 -22.49 -21.66 18.50
C LEU A 289 -22.60 -22.10 19.96
N LEU A 290 -22.60 -21.16 20.91
CA LEU A 290 -22.48 -21.47 22.34
C LEU A 290 -23.80 -21.41 23.11
N GLY A 291 -24.86 -20.78 22.57
CA GLY A 291 -26.15 -20.68 23.25
C GLY A 291 -26.05 -20.10 24.67
N ILE A 292 -25.39 -18.94 24.80
CA ILE A 292 -24.95 -18.37 26.06
C ILE A 292 -26.15 -18.03 26.98
N PRO A 293 -26.23 -18.61 28.20
CA PRO A 293 -27.24 -18.25 29.19
C PRO A 293 -27.09 -16.79 29.66
N SER A 294 -28.20 -16.16 30.07
CA SER A 294 -28.25 -14.75 30.45
C SER A 294 -27.45 -14.36 31.71
N ASP A 295 -27.01 -15.34 32.50
CA ASP A 295 -26.19 -15.19 33.72
C ASP A 295 -24.72 -15.60 33.52
N SER A 296 -24.32 -15.86 32.28
CA SER A 296 -23.00 -16.39 31.93
C SER A 296 -22.21 -15.41 31.07
N THR A 297 -20.88 -15.45 31.19
CA THR A 297 -19.95 -14.71 30.34
C THR A 297 -18.98 -15.65 29.63
N ILE A 298 -18.42 -15.19 28.52
CA ILE A 298 -17.39 -15.92 27.79
C ILE A 298 -16.00 -15.47 28.25
N PHE A 299 -15.24 -16.41 28.80
CA PHE A 299 -13.81 -16.26 29.00
C PHE A 299 -13.10 -16.66 27.71
N ILE A 300 -12.70 -15.64 26.93
CA ILE A 300 -12.18 -15.84 25.58
C ILE A 300 -10.86 -16.61 25.59
N HIS A 301 -10.79 -17.66 24.78
CA HIS A 301 -9.55 -18.36 24.50
C HIS A 301 -8.57 -17.44 23.74
N PRO A 302 -7.24 -17.52 23.93
CA PRO A 302 -6.29 -16.67 23.21
C PRO A 302 -6.43 -16.73 21.68
N LEU A 303 -6.76 -17.90 21.10
CA LEU A 303 -7.11 -18.01 19.68
C LEU A 303 -8.33 -17.16 19.28
N ALA A 304 -9.37 -17.07 20.13
CA ALA A 304 -10.54 -16.23 19.89
C ALA A 304 -10.15 -14.75 19.91
N PHE A 305 -9.27 -14.38 20.84
CA PHE A 305 -8.73 -13.03 20.91
C PHE A 305 -7.92 -12.67 19.66
N ALA A 306 -7.16 -13.59 19.06
CA ALA A 306 -6.51 -13.35 17.77
C ALA A 306 -7.52 -13.04 16.66
N GLY A 307 -8.63 -13.78 16.60
CA GLY A 307 -9.75 -13.51 15.69
C GLY A 307 -10.37 -12.14 15.94
N TRP A 308 -10.61 -11.80 17.21
CA TRP A 308 -11.13 -10.49 17.64
C TRP A 308 -10.21 -9.34 17.23
N VAL A 309 -8.90 -9.46 17.46
CA VAL A 309 -7.89 -8.49 16.99
C VAL A 309 -7.92 -8.39 15.47
N GLY A 310 -8.10 -9.50 14.76
CA GLY A 310 -8.29 -9.52 13.30
C GLY A 310 -9.47 -8.67 12.83
N LEU A 311 -10.61 -8.76 13.52
CA LEU A 311 -11.78 -7.92 13.25
C LEU A 311 -11.49 -6.44 13.54
N LEU A 312 -10.81 -6.15 14.66
CA LEU A 312 -10.40 -4.80 15.02
C LEU A 312 -9.48 -4.17 13.95
N VAL A 313 -8.44 -4.89 13.52
CA VAL A 313 -7.52 -4.44 12.47
C VAL A 313 -8.24 -4.24 11.14
N THR A 314 -9.18 -5.13 10.80
CA THR A 314 -10.02 -5.02 9.60
C THR A 314 -10.88 -3.76 9.65
N MET A 315 -11.57 -3.53 10.77
CA MET A 315 -12.37 -2.32 10.99
C MET A 315 -11.53 -1.06 10.86
N LEU A 316 -10.39 -1.00 11.56
CA LEU A 316 -9.51 0.16 11.53
C LEU A 316 -9.02 0.46 10.11
N ASN A 317 -8.56 -0.56 9.39
CA ASN A 317 -8.10 -0.40 8.01
C ASN A 317 -9.21 0.04 7.05
N LEU A 318 -10.46 -0.40 7.25
CA LEU A 318 -11.59 0.00 6.41
C LEU A 318 -12.16 1.39 6.74
N MET A 319 -11.70 2.07 7.79
CA MET A 319 -12.12 3.44 8.05
C MET A 319 -11.73 4.36 6.87
N PRO A 320 -12.64 5.24 6.40
CA PRO A 320 -12.39 6.07 5.22
C PRO A 320 -11.55 7.32 5.57
N ILE A 321 -10.33 7.09 6.05
CA ILE A 321 -9.47 8.12 6.63
C ILE A 321 -8.01 7.95 6.18
N GLY A 322 -7.40 9.06 5.74
CA GLY A 322 -5.96 9.09 5.48
C GLY A 322 -5.52 8.08 4.42
N GLN A 323 -4.45 7.34 4.73
CA GLN A 323 -3.83 6.32 3.87
C GLN A 323 -4.24 4.89 4.24
N LEU A 324 -5.27 4.72 5.08
CA LEU A 324 -5.80 3.39 5.36
C LEU A 324 -6.47 2.80 4.11
N ASP A 325 -6.72 1.51 4.15
CA ASP A 325 -7.34 0.75 3.07
C ASP A 325 -8.70 1.34 2.64
N GLY A 326 -9.55 1.70 3.60
CA GLY A 326 -10.80 2.42 3.38
C GLY A 326 -10.58 3.85 2.85
N GLY A 327 -9.45 4.48 3.17
CA GLY A 327 -9.03 5.76 2.60
C GLY A 327 -8.73 5.66 1.10
N HIS A 328 -8.13 4.56 0.63
CA HIS A 328 -7.96 4.25 -0.80
C HIS A 328 -9.29 4.12 -1.53
N ILE A 329 -10.24 3.39 -0.95
CA ILE A 329 -11.58 3.24 -1.49
C ILE A 329 -12.30 4.60 -1.54
N ALA A 330 -12.31 5.33 -0.43
CA ALA A 330 -12.96 6.63 -0.31
C ALA A 330 -12.40 7.66 -1.30
N ARG A 331 -11.07 7.69 -1.49
CA ARG A 331 -10.44 8.60 -2.45
C ARG A 331 -10.76 8.24 -3.90
N ALA A 332 -10.82 6.96 -4.22
CA ALA A 332 -11.23 6.51 -5.55
C ALA A 332 -12.68 6.89 -5.86
N MET A 333 -13.58 6.83 -4.87
CA MET A 333 -15.00 7.15 -5.04
C MET A 333 -15.31 8.64 -5.03
N LEU A 334 -14.70 9.41 -4.12
CA LEU A 334 -15.08 10.80 -3.83
C LEU A 334 -14.07 11.83 -4.41
N GLY A 335 -12.98 11.34 -4.99
CA GLY A 335 -11.87 12.17 -5.45
C GLY A 335 -11.10 12.85 -4.30
N PRO A 336 -10.07 13.66 -4.63
CA PRO A 336 -9.17 14.23 -3.62
C PRO A 336 -9.83 15.18 -2.62
N ARG A 337 -10.82 15.98 -3.07
CA ARG A 337 -11.53 16.93 -2.21
C ARG A 337 -12.48 16.22 -1.26
N GLY A 338 -13.31 15.31 -1.77
CA GLY A 338 -14.24 14.54 -0.96
C GLY A 338 -13.52 13.66 0.06
N HIS A 339 -12.43 12.99 -0.33
CA HIS A 339 -11.57 12.23 0.58
C HIS A 339 -11.01 13.06 1.73
N ARG A 340 -10.57 14.29 1.45
CA ARG A 340 -10.03 15.19 2.46
C ARG A 340 -11.11 15.60 3.46
N ILE A 341 -12.29 16.00 2.97
CA ILE A 341 -13.44 16.36 3.82
C ILE A 341 -13.84 15.17 4.69
N LEU A 342 -14.01 13.99 4.08
CA LEU A 342 -14.37 12.78 4.79
C LEU A 342 -13.32 12.39 5.83
N SER A 343 -12.02 12.50 5.50
CA SER A 343 -10.95 12.20 6.45
C SER A 343 -10.99 13.12 7.69
N TYR A 344 -11.20 14.43 7.51
CA TYR A 344 -11.36 15.35 8.65
C TYR A 344 -12.64 15.06 9.44
N GLY A 345 -13.74 14.74 8.74
CA GLY A 345 -14.98 14.30 9.38
C GLY A 345 -14.77 13.04 10.23
N MET A 346 -14.01 12.06 9.74
CA MET A 346 -13.67 10.86 10.49
C MET A 346 -12.78 11.15 11.69
N ILE A 347 -11.83 12.09 11.61
CA ILE A 347 -11.05 12.52 12.79
C ILE A 347 -11.99 13.09 13.85
N ALA A 348 -12.90 13.99 13.46
CA ALA A 348 -13.88 14.56 14.37
C ALA A 348 -14.80 13.48 14.97
N ALA A 349 -15.21 12.50 14.17
CA ALA A 349 -16.00 11.36 14.62
C ALA A 349 -15.25 10.48 15.62
N LEU A 350 -13.94 10.23 15.41
CA LEU A 350 -13.10 9.49 16.35
C LEU A 350 -12.98 10.24 17.69
N VAL A 351 -12.78 11.56 17.66
CA VAL A 351 -12.77 12.39 18.89
C VAL A 351 -14.13 12.33 19.58
N GLY A 352 -15.23 12.49 18.83
CA GLY A 352 -16.59 12.36 19.36
C GLY A 352 -16.88 10.99 19.95
N LEU A 353 -16.36 9.92 19.34
CA LEU A 353 -16.48 8.55 19.84
C LEU A 353 -15.68 8.35 21.13
N GLY A 354 -14.47 8.91 21.21
CA GLY A 354 -13.69 8.96 22.44
C GLY A 354 -14.43 9.66 23.58
N LEU A 355 -15.13 10.76 23.29
CA LEU A 355 -15.96 11.48 24.26
C LEU A 355 -17.20 10.67 24.67
N ALA A 356 -17.88 10.06 23.70
CA ALA A 356 -19.12 9.31 23.94
C ALA A 356 -18.89 7.99 24.70
N THR A 357 -17.76 7.33 24.47
CA THR A 357 -17.45 6.00 25.04
C THR A 357 -16.44 6.05 26.18
N GLN A 358 -15.80 7.21 26.41
CA GLN A 358 -14.67 7.37 27.34
C GLN A 358 -13.46 6.46 27.02
N TYR A 359 -13.42 5.86 25.83
CA TYR A 359 -12.29 5.03 25.39
C TYR A 359 -11.16 5.92 24.83
N SER A 360 -10.07 6.01 25.57
CA SER A 360 -8.93 6.89 25.24
C SER A 360 -8.21 6.50 23.93
N GLY A 361 -8.33 5.24 23.50
CA GLY A 361 -7.72 4.75 22.26
C GLY A 361 -8.17 5.52 21.01
N TRP A 362 -9.38 6.09 21.02
CA TRP A 362 -9.85 6.89 19.88
C TRP A 362 -9.13 8.22 19.70
N TYR A 363 -8.69 8.86 20.80
CA TYR A 363 -7.87 10.06 20.70
C TYR A 363 -6.50 9.75 20.11
N LEU A 364 -5.92 8.60 20.46
CA LEU A 364 -4.67 8.14 19.87
C LEU A 364 -4.84 7.91 18.36
N TRP A 365 -5.89 7.20 17.94
CA TRP A 365 -6.17 6.97 16.51
C TRP A 365 -6.47 8.27 15.74
N ALA A 366 -7.20 9.20 16.35
CA ALA A 366 -7.44 10.53 15.79
C ALA A 366 -6.13 11.31 15.58
N ALA A 367 -5.22 11.28 16.58
CA ALA A 367 -3.92 11.92 16.50
C ALA A 367 -3.02 11.29 15.41
N ILE A 368 -2.98 9.96 15.35
CA ILE A 368 -2.25 9.21 14.31
C ILE A 368 -2.79 9.59 12.92
N ALA A 369 -4.11 9.57 12.74
CA ALA A 369 -4.71 9.91 11.46
C ALA A 369 -4.46 11.37 11.06
N ALA A 370 -4.55 12.31 12.01
CA ALA A 370 -4.24 13.72 11.79
C ALA A 370 -2.77 13.93 11.38
N PHE A 371 -1.85 13.18 11.99
CA PHE A 371 -0.43 13.19 11.63
C PHE A 371 -0.22 12.68 10.20
N PHE A 372 -0.82 11.55 9.83
CA PHE A 372 -0.66 10.96 8.49
C PHE A 372 -1.29 11.80 7.37
N LEU A 373 -2.35 12.57 7.66
CA LEU A 373 -2.93 13.51 6.69
C LEU A 373 -1.97 14.64 6.27
N ARG A 374 -0.91 14.92 7.03
CA ARG A 374 0.11 15.91 6.67
C ARG A 374 0.98 15.44 5.50
N PHE A 375 1.07 14.12 5.29
CA PHE A 375 1.86 13.57 4.21
C PHE A 375 1.06 13.53 2.90
N PRO A 376 1.69 13.86 1.76
CA PRO A 376 1.03 13.77 0.47
C PRO A 376 0.51 12.36 0.25
N TYR A 377 -0.76 12.27 -0.11
CA TYR A 377 -1.35 10.99 -0.49
C TYR A 377 -0.65 10.47 -1.76
N PRO A 378 -0.23 9.18 -1.80
CA PRO A 378 0.45 8.62 -2.96
C PRO A 378 -0.32 8.91 -4.24
N GLN A 379 0.31 9.60 -5.19
CA GLN A 379 -0.37 10.00 -6.42
C GLN A 379 -0.78 8.74 -7.20
N HIS A 380 -2.06 8.62 -7.55
CA HIS A 380 -2.46 7.71 -8.62
C HIS A 380 -1.85 8.25 -9.92
N ALA A 381 -1.48 7.36 -10.85
CA ALA A 381 -0.90 7.78 -12.11
C ALA A 381 -1.81 8.80 -12.84
N GLY A 382 -3.10 8.79 -12.56
CA GLY A 382 -4.07 9.78 -12.99
C GLY A 382 -4.77 9.29 -14.25
N ALA A 383 -5.95 8.69 -14.08
CA ALA A 383 -6.81 8.31 -15.18
C ALA A 383 -8.25 8.30 -14.70
N ILE A 384 -9.05 9.34 -15.02
CA ILE A 384 -10.48 9.45 -14.72
C ILE A 384 -11.27 8.46 -15.58
N ALA A 385 -11.03 7.15 -15.42
CA ALA A 385 -11.96 6.14 -15.89
C ALA A 385 -13.08 6.04 -14.84
N PRO A 386 -14.36 6.09 -15.24
CA PRO A 386 -15.43 5.89 -14.28
C PRO A 386 -15.24 4.57 -13.54
N LEU A 387 -15.62 4.54 -12.26
CA LEU A 387 -15.57 3.32 -11.48
C LEU A 387 -16.47 2.27 -12.12
N ARG A 388 -15.93 1.05 -12.27
CA ARG A 388 -16.70 -0.08 -12.79
C ARG A 388 -17.73 -0.52 -11.74
N ALA A 389 -18.85 -1.08 -12.19
CA ALA A 389 -19.88 -1.62 -11.30
C ALA A 389 -19.31 -2.63 -10.28
N ARG A 390 -18.37 -3.48 -10.70
CA ARG A 390 -17.62 -4.39 -9.81
C ARG A 390 -16.92 -3.65 -8.68
N ASN A 391 -16.24 -2.54 -8.98
CA ASN A 391 -15.47 -1.78 -8.00
C ASN A 391 -16.40 -1.06 -7.01
N ILE A 392 -17.55 -0.57 -7.47
CA ILE A 392 -18.59 -0.05 -6.59
C ILE A 392 -19.11 -1.16 -5.65
N ALA A 393 -19.41 -2.35 -6.18
CA ALA A 393 -19.84 -3.48 -5.35
C ALA A 393 -18.79 -3.89 -4.32
N LEU A 394 -17.49 -3.85 -4.67
CA LEU A 394 -16.39 -4.09 -3.74
C LEU A 394 -16.29 -3.02 -2.65
N ALA A 395 -16.52 -1.76 -2.98
CA ALA A 395 -16.57 -0.69 -1.99
C ALA A 395 -17.75 -0.86 -1.01
N VAL A 396 -18.92 -1.26 -1.52
CA VAL A 396 -20.10 -1.59 -0.69
C VAL A 396 -19.82 -2.80 0.20
N LEU A 397 -19.15 -3.84 -0.32
CA LEU A 397 -18.70 -4.97 0.49
C LEU A 397 -17.76 -4.52 1.62
N GLY A 398 -16.82 -3.62 1.33
CA GLY A 398 -15.95 -3.02 2.35
C GLY A 398 -16.73 -2.31 3.44
N LEU A 399 -17.76 -1.54 3.07
CA LEU A 399 -18.63 -0.89 4.06
C LEU A 399 -19.41 -1.93 4.90
N ALA A 400 -19.91 -3.00 4.28
CA ALA A 400 -20.60 -4.07 5.00
C ALA A 400 -19.66 -4.77 6.01
N ILE A 401 -18.43 -5.08 5.60
CA ILE A 401 -17.40 -5.65 6.49
C ILE A 401 -17.07 -4.67 7.64
N LEU A 402 -16.93 -3.37 7.34
CA LEU A 402 -16.71 -2.35 8.36
C LEU A 402 -17.83 -2.36 9.41
N VAL A 403 -19.09 -2.41 8.99
CA VAL A 403 -20.25 -2.49 9.89
C VAL A 403 -20.23 -3.77 10.72
N LEU A 404 -19.94 -4.92 10.10
CA LEU A 404 -19.85 -6.21 10.79
C LEU A 404 -18.75 -6.26 11.86
N CYS A 405 -17.64 -5.55 11.62
CA CYS A 405 -16.50 -5.48 12.52
C CYS A 405 -16.52 -4.25 13.44
N PHE A 406 -17.52 -3.37 13.35
CA PHE A 406 -17.50 -2.10 14.07
C PHE A 406 -17.59 -2.30 15.58
N MET A 407 -16.63 -1.73 16.31
CA MET A 407 -16.51 -1.82 17.76
C MET A 407 -16.37 -0.41 18.33
N PRO A 408 -17.45 0.25 18.78
CA PRO A 408 -17.37 1.63 19.26
C PRO A 408 -16.55 1.77 20.56
N MET A 409 -16.52 0.74 21.40
CA MET A 409 -15.72 0.69 22.63
C MET A 409 -14.97 -0.64 22.67
N PRO A 410 -13.83 -0.78 21.96
CA PRO A 410 -13.14 -2.07 21.79
C PRO A 410 -12.79 -2.75 23.11
N VAL A 411 -12.38 -1.97 24.11
CA VAL A 411 -12.01 -2.45 25.43
C VAL A 411 -12.66 -1.56 26.48
N SER A 412 -13.20 -2.17 27.53
CA SER A 412 -13.74 -1.48 28.71
C SER A 412 -13.25 -2.13 29.99
N LEU A 413 -13.21 -1.34 31.07
CA LEU A 413 -12.91 -1.80 32.43
C LEU A 413 -14.24 -1.87 33.19
N GLY A 414 -14.52 -2.98 33.86
CA GLY A 414 -15.72 -3.14 34.68
C GLY A 414 -15.46 -3.09 36.18
#